data_AF-A0A6L6QL63-F1
#
_entry.id   AF-A0A6L6QL63-F1
#
_cell.length_a   1.000
_cell.length_b   1.000
_cell.length_c   1.000
_cell.angle_alpha   90.00
_cell.angle_beta   90.00
_cell.angle_gamma   90.00
#
_symmetry.space_group_name_H-M   'P 1'
#
loop_
_entity.id
_entity.type
_entity.pdbx_description
1 polymer ?
#
loop_
_entity_poly.entity_id
_entity_poly.type
_entity_poly.pdbx_seq_one_letter_code
_entity_poly.pdbx_strand_id
1 'polypeptide(L)'
;MRDQQPKNTGVIQVDVVVQQDGTTFKATYSQGVIPVSEHDTKIEFHLVAPTPDDIIIDQVTIKQLGQTQLSTPEIKDNGKKAKLTDKNTERASYNLKFTFKNKHTAASALRADVECKVEGLEIPQIDNNPPG
;
A
#
# COMPACT_ATOMS: atom_id res chain seq x y z
N MET A 1 6.49 2.40 37.35
CA MET A 1 5.68 1.62 36.39
C MET A 1 4.97 2.65 35.52
N ARG A 2 5.31 2.78 34.23
CA ARG A 2 4.58 3.67 33.32
C ARG A 2 3.70 2.76 32.47
N ASP A 3 2.41 2.79 32.73
CA ASP A 3 1.41 2.14 31.89
C ASP A 3 1.50 2.71 30.48
N GLN A 4 1.83 1.84 29.53
CA GLN A 4 1.68 2.13 28.11
C GLN A 4 0.19 2.18 27.83
N GLN A 5 -0.36 3.39 27.81
CA GLN A 5 -1.71 3.61 27.31
C GLN A 5 -1.72 3.15 25.84
N PRO A 6 -2.58 2.20 25.45
CA PRO A 6 -2.64 1.78 24.06
C PRO A 6 -3.12 2.99 23.25
N LYS A 7 -2.21 3.63 22.51
CA LYS A 7 -2.59 4.55 21.44
C LYS A 7 -3.54 3.76 20.54
N ASN A 8 -4.79 4.21 20.41
CA ASN A 8 -5.68 3.76 19.35
C ASN A 8 -4.97 4.11 18.04
N THR A 9 -4.20 3.16 17.50
CA THR A 9 -3.67 3.28 16.15
C THR A 9 -4.86 3.06 15.24
N GLY A 10 -5.41 4.13 14.65
CA GLY A 10 -6.39 4.00 13.57
C GLY A 10 -5.86 3.00 12.54
N VAL A 11 -6.72 2.07 12.11
CA VAL A 11 -6.38 1.12 11.04
C VAL A 11 -7.19 1.52 9.82
N ILE A 12 -6.50 1.91 8.75
CA ILE A 12 -7.12 2.16 7.45
C ILE A 12 -6.91 0.91 6.58
N GLN A 13 -8.01 0.37 6.08
CA GLN A 13 -8.00 -0.76 5.15
C GLN A 13 -8.28 -0.26 3.74
N VAL A 14 -7.45 -0.70 2.80
CA VAL A 14 -7.53 -0.38 1.38
C VAL A 14 -7.66 -1.68 0.61
N ASP A 15 -8.84 -1.93 0.07
CA ASP A 15 -9.07 -3.02 -0.85
C ASP A 15 -8.36 -2.76 -2.18
N VAL A 16 -7.68 -3.77 -2.68
CA VAL A 16 -6.92 -3.76 -3.93
C VAL A 16 -7.44 -4.88 -4.82
N VAL A 17 -7.91 -4.51 -6.01
CA VAL A 17 -8.31 -5.46 -7.05
C VAL A 17 -7.24 -5.45 -8.14
N VAL A 18 -6.69 -6.61 -8.46
CA VAL A 18 -5.68 -6.76 -9.51
C VAL A 18 -6.21 -7.63 -10.63
N GLN A 19 -6.13 -7.12 -11.85
CA GLN A 19 -6.46 -7.84 -13.07
C GLN A 19 -5.19 -8.06 -13.88
N GLN A 20 -5.06 -9.24 -14.46
CA GLN A 20 -4.00 -9.53 -15.41
C GLN A 20 -4.49 -9.20 -16.82
N ASP A 21 -3.72 -8.36 -17.54
CA ASP A 21 -3.95 -8.01 -18.93
C ASP A 21 -2.70 -8.41 -19.75
N GLY A 22 -2.77 -9.60 -20.35
CA GLY A 22 -1.63 -10.23 -21.00
C GLY A 22 -0.47 -10.50 -20.04
N THR A 23 0.66 -9.84 -20.28
CA THR A 23 1.88 -9.91 -19.44
C THR A 23 1.93 -8.82 -18.37
N THR A 24 0.91 -7.96 -18.30
CA THR A 24 0.86 -6.84 -17.37
C THR A 24 -0.20 -7.05 -16.30
N PHE A 25 -0.04 -6.33 -15.19
CA PHE A 25 -1.04 -6.26 -14.13
C PHE A 25 -1.62 -4.85 -14.08
N LYS A 26 -2.91 -4.75 -13.81
CA LYS A 26 -3.61 -3.50 -13.54
C LYS A 26 -4.23 -3.59 -12.16
N ALA A 27 -3.89 -2.64 -11.30
CA ALA A 27 -4.43 -2.56 -9.95
C ALA A 27 -5.43 -1.42 -9.82
N THR A 28 -6.51 -1.67 -9.09
CA THR A 28 -7.49 -0.67 -8.70
C THR A 28 -7.59 -0.67 -7.18
N TYR A 29 -7.57 0.52 -6.59
CA TYR A 29 -7.63 0.70 -5.15
C TYR A 29 -9.00 1.27 -4.79
N SER A 30 -9.62 0.76 -3.73
CA SER A 30 -10.86 1.33 -3.17
C SER A 30 -10.70 2.79 -2.76
N GLN A 31 -9.48 3.16 -2.35
CA GLN A 31 -9.07 4.53 -2.06
C GLN A 31 -7.76 4.82 -2.78
N GLY A 32 -7.80 5.72 -3.77
CA GLY A 32 -6.60 6.17 -4.48
C GLY A 32 -5.75 7.11 -3.63
N VAL A 33 -6.40 8.02 -2.91
CA VAL A 33 -5.79 8.90 -1.90
C VAL A 33 -6.27 8.45 -0.53
N ILE A 34 -5.34 8.23 0.38
CA ILE A 34 -5.56 7.68 1.71
C ILE A 34 -5.30 8.81 2.71
N PRO A 35 -6.35 9.50 3.20
CA PRO A 35 -6.18 10.57 4.15
C PRO A 35 -5.81 10.00 5.53
N VAL A 36 -4.74 10.54 6.14
CA VAL A 36 -4.30 10.15 7.48
C VAL A 36 -4.36 11.35 8.39
N SER A 37 -5.24 11.32 9.39
CA SER A 37 -5.41 12.39 10.37
C SER A 37 -4.94 12.04 11.79
N GLU A 38 -4.67 10.76 12.05
CA GLU A 38 -4.22 10.28 13.36
C GLU A 38 -2.73 9.93 13.34
N HIS A 39 -2.06 10.08 14.48
CA HIS A 39 -0.68 9.62 14.65
C HIS A 39 -0.61 8.10 14.71
N ASP A 40 0.52 7.55 14.26
CA ASP A 40 0.82 6.11 14.33
C ASP A 40 -0.27 5.24 13.66
N THR A 41 -0.86 5.73 12.57
CA THR A 41 -1.93 5.05 11.81
C THR A 41 -1.36 3.84 11.07
N LYS A 42 -2.04 2.70 11.17
CA LYS A 42 -1.72 1.50 10.38
C LYS A 42 -2.50 1.53 9.09
N ILE A 43 -1.82 1.27 7.98
CA ILE A 43 -2.41 1.23 6.65
C ILE A 43 -2.21 -0.17 6.11
N GLU A 44 -3.30 -0.83 5.73
CA GLU A 44 -3.31 -2.19 5.25
C GLU A 44 -3.94 -2.27 3.86
N PHE A 45 -3.21 -2.85 2.91
CA PHE A 45 -3.66 -3.11 1.55
C PHE A 45 -4.00 -4.59 1.41
N HIS A 46 -5.22 -4.90 1.00
CA HIS A 46 -5.74 -6.26 0.92
C HIS A 46 -6.08 -6.62 -0.52
N LEU A 47 -5.49 -7.69 -1.05
CA LEU A 47 -5.95 -8.26 -2.32
C LEU A 47 -7.31 -8.91 -2.11
N VAL A 48 -8.34 -8.37 -2.77
CA VAL A 48 -9.72 -8.86 -2.66
C VAL A 48 -10.26 -9.35 -3.99
N ALA A 49 -11.36 -10.11 -3.95
CA ALA A 49 -12.07 -10.50 -5.17
C ALA A 49 -12.49 -9.26 -5.98
N PRO A 50 -12.45 -9.30 -7.33
CA PRO A 50 -12.22 -10.46 -8.20
C PRO A 50 -10.73 -10.73 -8.55
N THR A 51 -9.77 -10.33 -7.72
CA THR A 51 -8.35 -10.66 -7.97
C THR A 51 -8.15 -12.18 -8.03
N PRO A 52 -7.52 -12.72 -9.09
CA PRO A 52 -7.15 -14.14 -9.15
C PRO A 52 -6.30 -14.61 -7.96
N ASP A 53 -6.57 -15.84 -7.48
CA ASP A 53 -5.95 -16.39 -6.27
C ASP A 53 -4.44 -16.64 -6.39
N ASP A 54 -3.94 -16.73 -7.61
CA ASP A 54 -2.53 -16.89 -7.93
C ASP A 54 -1.77 -15.57 -7.98
N ILE A 55 -2.44 -14.42 -8.10
CA ILE A 55 -1.80 -13.10 -8.05
C ILE A 55 -1.47 -12.72 -6.60
N ILE A 56 -0.24 -12.25 -6.38
CA ILE A 56 0.27 -11.79 -5.09
C ILE A 56 1.02 -10.47 -5.23
N ILE A 57 1.07 -9.72 -4.13
CA ILE A 57 1.95 -8.57 -3.96
C ILE A 57 3.39 -9.08 -3.84
N ASP A 58 4.27 -8.64 -4.73
CA ASP A 58 5.70 -9.00 -4.73
C ASP A 58 6.52 -7.96 -3.99
N GLN A 59 6.27 -6.67 -4.25
CA GLN A 59 6.98 -5.57 -3.63
C GLN A 59 6.06 -4.35 -3.46
N VAL A 60 6.32 -3.59 -2.39
CA VAL A 60 5.77 -2.25 -2.19
C VAL A 60 6.92 -1.30 -1.90
N THR A 61 7.03 -0.23 -2.68
CA THR A 61 8.08 0.77 -2.57
C THR A 61 7.47 2.14 -2.32
N ILE A 62 8.04 2.90 -1.38
CA ILE A 62 7.69 4.31 -1.17
C ILE A 62 8.55 5.14 -2.12
N LYS A 63 7.95 5.93 -3.01
CA LYS A 63 8.67 6.67 -4.07
C LYS A 63 9.55 7.78 -3.49
N GLN A 64 9.11 8.44 -2.43
CA GLN A 64 9.84 9.52 -1.77
C GLN A 64 11.03 8.96 -0.97
N LEU A 65 12.22 9.01 -1.56
CA LEU A 65 13.46 8.55 -0.93
C LEU A 65 13.78 9.37 0.33
N GLY A 66 14.27 8.70 1.38
CA GLY A 66 14.70 9.36 2.62
C GLY A 66 13.56 9.88 3.51
N GLN A 67 12.29 9.65 3.15
CA GLN A 67 11.16 9.98 4.02
C GLN A 67 11.24 9.20 5.34
N THR A 68 10.70 9.77 6.42
CA THR A 68 10.77 9.19 7.77
C THR A 68 9.40 8.98 8.44
N GLN A 69 8.31 9.31 7.75
CA GLN A 69 6.93 9.21 8.24
C GLN A 69 6.37 7.80 8.14
N LEU A 70 6.58 7.15 6.99
CA LEU A 70 6.11 5.81 6.71
C LEU A 70 7.16 4.77 7.08
N SER A 71 6.73 3.70 7.73
CA SER A 71 7.56 2.52 7.97
C SER A 71 7.88 1.80 6.65
N THR A 72 8.92 0.96 6.66
CA THR A 72 9.14 0.01 5.57
C THR A 72 7.89 -0.86 5.38
N PRO A 73 7.37 -1.00 4.15
CA PRO A 73 6.24 -1.87 3.89
C PRO A 73 6.58 -3.33 4.19
N GLU A 74 5.66 -4.03 4.85
CA GLU A 74 5.75 -5.47 5.10
C GLU A 74 4.67 -6.20 4.32
N ILE A 75 5.07 -7.22 3.55
CA ILE A 75 4.15 -8.13 2.88
C ILE A 75 3.82 -9.30 3.81
N LYS A 76 2.53 -9.64 3.91
CA LYS A 76 1.96 -10.66 4.80
C LYS A 76 1.02 -11.60 4.03
N ASP A 77 0.57 -12.64 4.71
CA ASP A 77 -0.47 -13.56 4.24
C ASP A 77 -0.19 -14.11 2.84
N ASN A 78 1.05 -14.60 2.66
CA ASN A 78 1.56 -15.13 1.38
C ASN A 78 1.42 -14.15 0.20
N GLY A 79 1.53 -12.84 0.46
CA GLY A 79 1.45 -11.80 -0.56
C GLY A 79 0.02 -11.32 -0.84
N LYS A 80 -0.96 -11.72 -0.03
CA LYS A 80 -2.34 -11.19 -0.13
C LYS A 80 -2.53 -9.88 0.63
N LYS A 81 -1.59 -9.52 1.50
CA LYS A 81 -1.65 -8.30 2.29
C LYS A 81 -0.33 -7.55 2.28
N ALA A 82 -0.37 -6.23 2.19
CA ALA A 82 0.75 -5.36 2.53
C ALA A 82 0.35 -4.43 3.65
N LYS A 83 1.26 -4.15 4.58
CA LYS A 83 1.02 -3.24 5.70
C LYS A 83 2.18 -2.27 5.86
N LEU A 84 1.87 -1.07 6.33
CA LEU A 84 2.84 -0.10 6.81
C LEU A 84 2.20 0.75 7.91
N THR A 85 3.02 1.47 8.68
CA THR A 85 2.56 2.41 9.69
C THR A 85 3.02 3.81 9.31
N ASP A 86 2.16 4.79 9.51
CA ASP A 86 2.43 6.20 9.29
C ASP A 86 2.45 6.94 10.62
N LYS A 87 3.57 7.61 10.91
CA LYS A 87 3.70 8.48 12.09
C LYS A 87 2.78 9.69 12.02
N ASN A 88 2.52 10.19 10.82
CA ASN A 88 1.71 11.37 10.54
C ASN A 88 2.07 12.55 11.45
N THR A 89 3.35 12.95 11.49
CA THR A 89 3.81 14.11 12.29
C THR A 89 4.07 15.36 11.45
N GLU A 90 4.08 15.24 10.13
CA GLU A 90 4.27 16.34 9.19
C GLU A 90 3.23 16.26 8.07
N ARG A 91 2.82 17.43 7.55
CA ARG A 91 1.90 17.52 6.41
C ARG A 91 2.68 17.27 5.13
N ALA A 92 2.40 16.14 4.46
CA ALA A 92 3.08 15.72 3.25
C ALA A 92 2.27 14.62 2.55
N SER A 93 2.59 14.32 1.29
CA SER A 93 1.99 13.20 0.57
C SER A 93 3.04 12.23 0.06
N TYR A 94 2.75 10.93 0.13
CA TYR A 94 3.66 9.85 -0.22
C TYR A 94 3.02 8.89 -1.22
N ASN A 95 3.68 8.65 -2.34
CA ASN A 95 3.18 7.74 -3.37
C ASN A 95 3.83 6.37 -3.18
N LEU A 96 3.01 5.33 -3.28
CA LEU A 96 3.46 3.95 -3.22
C LEU A 96 3.49 3.36 -4.63
N LYS A 97 4.49 2.52 -4.88
CA LYS A 97 4.61 1.71 -6.09
C LYS A 97 4.46 0.24 -5.70
N PHE A 98 3.44 -0.41 -6.26
CA PHE A 98 3.18 -1.83 -6.07
C PHE A 98 3.69 -2.61 -7.29
N THR A 99 4.31 -3.75 -7.03
CA THR A 99 4.57 -4.77 -8.04
C THR A 99 3.81 -6.04 -7.68
N PHE A 100 3.24 -6.67 -8.70
CA PHE A 100 2.49 -7.90 -8.55
C PHE A 100 3.15 -8.98 -9.39
N LYS A 101 2.97 -10.23 -8.97
CA LYS A 101 3.37 -11.40 -9.74
C LYS A 101 2.34 -12.50 -9.55
N ASN A 102 2.35 -13.46 -10.47
CA ASN A 102 1.64 -14.71 -10.28
C ASN A 102 2.57 -15.70 -9.54
N LYS A 103 2.07 -16.29 -8.44
CA LYS A 103 2.83 -17.14 -7.51
C LYS A 103 3.33 -18.44 -8.15
N HIS A 104 2.76 -18.85 -9.29
CA HIS A 104 3.13 -20.06 -10.01
C HIS A 104 4.08 -19.80 -11.17
N THR A 105 4.26 -18.55 -11.60
CA THR A 105 5.17 -18.19 -12.69
C THR A 105 6.55 -17.88 -12.13
N ALA A 106 7.59 -18.38 -12.80
CA ALA A 106 8.97 -18.09 -12.42
C ALA A 106 9.20 -16.57 -12.38
N ALA A 107 10.00 -16.10 -11.41
CA ALA A 107 10.24 -14.69 -11.09
C ALA A 107 10.65 -13.79 -12.28
N SER A 108 11.12 -14.38 -13.38
CA SER A 108 11.56 -13.69 -14.59
C SER A 108 10.46 -13.39 -15.61
N ALA A 109 9.24 -13.92 -15.45
CA ALA A 109 8.23 -13.88 -16.51
C ALA A 109 7.18 -12.76 -16.40
N LEU A 110 6.91 -12.21 -15.21
CA LEU A 110 5.81 -11.26 -15.00
C LEU A 110 6.12 -10.30 -13.84
N ARG A 111 6.97 -9.31 -14.08
CA ARG A 111 7.10 -8.14 -13.21
C ARG A 111 6.60 -6.94 -13.98
N ALA A 112 5.33 -6.60 -13.78
CA ALA A 112 4.82 -5.33 -14.25
C ALA A 112 4.94 -4.33 -13.10
N ASP A 113 5.74 -3.29 -13.32
CA ASP A 113 5.66 -2.08 -12.53
C ASP A 113 4.31 -1.43 -12.83
N VAL A 114 3.38 -1.51 -11.88
CA VAL A 114 2.07 -0.90 -12.07
C VAL A 114 2.10 0.50 -11.49
N GLU A 115 2.44 1.48 -12.33
CA GLU A 115 2.15 2.87 -12.03
C GLU A 115 0.67 3.13 -12.35
N CYS A 116 -0.18 3.04 -11.34
CA CYS A 116 -1.57 3.43 -11.49
C CYS A 116 -1.67 4.95 -11.45
N LYS A 117 -2.15 5.55 -12.54
CA LYS A 117 -2.50 6.97 -12.61
C LYS A 117 -4.00 7.13 -12.81
N VAL A 118 -4.65 7.89 -11.94
CA VAL A 118 -6.06 8.29 -12.09
C VAL A 118 -6.07 9.81 -12.20
N GLU A 119 -6.57 10.33 -13.31
CA GLU A 119 -6.62 11.78 -13.60
C GLU A 119 -5.25 12.48 -13.48
N GLY A 120 -4.17 11.74 -13.75
CA GLY A 120 -2.79 12.24 -13.64
C GLY A 120 -2.15 12.12 -12.25
N LEU A 121 -2.91 11.67 -11.23
CA LEU A 121 -2.40 11.41 -9.88
C LEU A 121 -1.84 9.99 -9.77
N GLU A 122 -0.63 9.85 -9.20
CA GLU A 122 -0.02 8.55 -8.93
C GLU A 122 -0.60 7.90 -7.67
N ILE A 123 -1.28 6.77 -7.83
CA ILE A 123 -1.96 6.06 -6.74
C ILE A 123 -1.37 4.67 -6.48
N PRO A 124 -1.44 4.17 -5.23
CA PRO A 124 -2.04 4.82 -4.08
C PRO A 124 -1.12 5.87 -3.47
N GLN A 125 -1.73 6.95 -2.97
CA GLN A 125 -1.07 8.06 -2.30
C GLN A 125 -1.56 8.14 -0.86
N ILE A 126 -0.64 8.22 0.10
CA ILE A 126 -0.95 8.54 1.50
C ILE A 126 -0.84 10.05 1.65
N ASP A 127 -1.85 10.67 2.26
CA ASP A 127 -1.90 12.12 2.47
C ASP A 127 -1.96 12.43 3.96
N ASN A 128 -0.84 12.90 4.49
CA ASN A 128 -0.64 13.18 5.90
C ASN A 128 -1.23 14.55 6.24
N ASN A 129 -2.17 14.53 7.19
CA ASN A 129 -2.84 15.71 7.73
C ASN A 129 -2.78 15.64 9.26
N PRO A 130 -1.61 15.87 9.87
CA PRO A 130 -1.44 15.77 11.32
C PRO A 130 -2.43 16.70 12.05
N PRO A 131 -2.91 16.31 13.24
CA PRO A 131 -3.70 17.19 14.09
C PRO A 131 -2.81 18.36 14.53
N GLY A 132 -3.37 19.57 14.51
CA GLY A 132 -2.69 20.81 14.90
C GLY A 132 -2.46 20.95 16.39
#